data_AF-A0A2H1W9H6-F1
#
_entry.id   AF-A0A2H1W9H6-F1
#
_cell.length_a   1.000
_cell.length_b   1.000
_cell.length_c   1.000
_cell.angle_alpha   90.00
_cell.angle_beta   90.00
_cell.angle_gamma   90.00
#
_symmetry.space_group_name_H-M   'P 1'
#
loop_
_entity.id
_entity.type
_entity.pdbx_description
1 polymer ?
#
loop_
_entity_poly.entity_id
_entity_poly.type
_entity_poly.pdbx_seq_one_letter_code
_entity_poly.pdbx_strand_id
1 'polypeptide(L)'
;MRSVSVVLILVVAAMASSAPSDLSPPPKEHYDLERADELFEQFIKDYEREYKDENDKQVHFQAFVESLKKINKLNEESTSATFGINKFADYTEDERKNMFGLRLPKQ
;
A
#
# COMPACT_ATOMS: atom_id res chain seq x y z
N MET A 1 6.47 -41.70 38.13
CA MET A 1 6.03 -40.30 38.10
C MET A 1 6.97 -39.57 37.14
N ARG A 2 6.49 -39.24 35.94
CA ARG A 2 7.29 -38.58 34.89
C ARG A 2 7.31 -37.08 35.18
N SER A 3 8.51 -36.54 35.32
CA SER A 3 8.81 -35.14 35.65
C SER A 3 8.20 -34.16 34.64
N VAL A 4 7.45 -33.20 35.16
CA VAL A 4 6.88 -32.07 34.43
C VAL A 4 8.02 -31.13 34.06
N SER A 5 8.21 -30.88 32.76
CA SER A 5 9.21 -29.93 32.26
C SER A 5 8.52 -28.59 32.00
N VAL A 6 8.76 -27.63 32.89
CA VAL A 6 8.37 -26.22 32.71
C VAL A 6 9.58 -25.50 32.14
N VAL A 7 9.54 -25.12 30.86
CA VAL A 7 10.35 -24.01 30.35
C VAL A 7 9.48 -23.13 29.45
N LEU A 8 9.11 -22.00 30.04
CA LEU A 8 8.52 -20.82 29.45
C LEU A 8 9.61 -20.09 28.63
N ILE A 9 9.39 -19.85 27.34
CA ILE A 9 10.11 -18.78 26.62
C ILE A 9 9.08 -17.99 25.79
N LEU A 10 8.64 -16.88 26.38
CA LEU A 10 8.01 -15.76 25.70
C LEU A 10 9.14 -14.97 25.01
N VAL A 11 9.18 -14.94 23.68
CA VAL A 11 9.88 -13.89 22.95
C VAL A 11 8.84 -13.02 22.27
N VAL A 12 8.38 -12.01 23.01
CA VAL A 12 7.74 -10.84 22.41
C VAL A 12 8.88 -9.99 21.88
N ALA A 13 9.25 -10.18 20.62
CA ALA A 13 10.09 -9.23 19.91
C ALA A 13 9.22 -8.02 19.54
N ALA A 14 8.99 -7.14 20.51
CA ALA A 14 8.53 -5.79 20.22
C ALA A 14 9.68 -5.09 19.50
N MET A 15 9.72 -5.19 18.17
CA MET A 15 10.52 -4.29 17.34
C MET A 15 9.89 -2.91 17.47
N ALA A 16 10.29 -2.18 18.51
CA ALA A 16 10.12 -0.74 18.56
C ALA A 16 10.92 -0.18 17.38
N SER A 17 10.24 0.04 16.26
CA SER A 17 10.81 0.84 15.18
C SER A 17 11.09 2.21 15.80
N SER A 18 12.37 2.51 15.99
CA SER A 18 12.82 3.84 16.37
C SER A 18 12.57 4.72 15.16
N ALA A 19 11.36 5.27 15.06
CA ALA A 19 11.11 6.38 14.16
C ALA A 19 12.05 7.51 14.63
N PRO A 20 13.06 7.91 13.84
CA PRO A 20 13.87 9.06 14.21
C PRO A 20 12.96 10.28 14.25
N SER A 21 13.01 11.02 15.35
CA SER A 21 12.34 12.30 15.58
C SER A 21 12.98 13.41 14.74
N ASP A 22 13.10 13.23 13.43
CA ASP A 22 13.37 14.32 12.50
C ASP A 22 12.00 14.86 12.06
N LEU A 23 11.66 16.08 12.48
CA LEU A 23 10.38 16.75 12.13
C LEU A 23 10.29 17.12 10.63
N SER A 24 11.24 16.67 9.83
CA SER A 24 11.17 16.73 8.37
C SER A 24 10.05 15.81 7.88
N PRO A 25 9.11 16.31 7.04
CA PRO A 25 8.17 15.42 6.34
C PRO A 25 8.96 14.30 5.66
N PRO A 26 8.44 13.05 5.67
CA PRO A 26 9.11 11.96 4.98
C PRO A 26 9.37 12.40 3.53
N PRO A 27 10.59 12.14 3.00
CA PRO A 27 10.93 12.56 1.64
C PRO A 27 9.86 12.04 0.70
N LYS A 28 9.41 12.90 -0.21
CA LYS A 28 8.41 12.50 -1.19
C LYS A 28 9.01 11.44 -2.08
N GLU A 29 8.47 10.24 -1.98
CA GLU A 29 8.89 9.14 -2.82
C GLU A 29 8.56 9.45 -4.27
N HIS A 30 9.53 9.21 -5.14
CA HIS A 30 9.35 9.22 -6.58
C HIS A 30 9.61 7.80 -7.07
N TYR A 31 8.55 7.13 -7.52
CA TYR A 31 8.61 5.75 -7.97
C TYR A 31 9.22 5.65 -9.37
N ASP A 32 10.15 4.72 -9.54
CA ASP A 32 10.66 4.35 -10.86
C ASP A 32 9.67 3.42 -11.57
N LEU A 33 9.12 3.86 -12.70
CA LEU A 33 8.15 3.09 -13.46
C LEU A 33 8.76 1.86 -14.13
N GLU A 34 10.08 1.83 -14.35
CA GLU A 34 10.77 0.63 -14.86
C GLU A 34 10.77 -0.50 -13.83
N ARG A 35 10.56 -0.18 -12.56
CA ARG A 35 10.46 -1.13 -11.44
C ARG A 35 9.02 -1.42 -11.03
N ALA A 36 8.04 -1.03 -11.85
CA ALA A 36 6.63 -1.19 -11.53
C ALA A 36 6.26 -2.66 -11.24
N ASP A 37 6.84 -3.63 -11.95
CA ASP A 37 6.61 -5.05 -11.71
C ASP A 37 7.02 -5.47 -10.28
N GLU A 38 8.22 -5.07 -9.85
CA GLU A 38 8.72 -5.36 -8.50
C GLU A 38 7.87 -4.68 -7.41
N LEU A 39 7.50 -3.41 -7.65
CA LEU A 39 6.64 -2.64 -6.74
C LEU A 39 5.25 -3.26 -6.62
N PHE A 40 4.70 -3.77 -7.73
CA PHE A 40 3.39 -4.41 -7.74
C PHE A 40 3.42 -5.76 -7.01
N GLU A 41 4.46 -6.57 -7.20
CA GLU A 41 4.65 -7.83 -6.46
C GLU A 41 4.83 -7.59 -4.95
N GLN A 42 5.48 -6.49 -4.56
CA GLN A 42 5.55 -6.08 -3.16
C GLN A 42 4.18 -5.61 -2.65
N PHE A 43 3.48 -4.78 -3.42
CA PHE A 43 2.13 -4.31 -3.10
C PHE A 43 1.13 -5.46 -2.89
N ILE A 44 1.19 -6.50 -3.72
CA ILE A 44 0.36 -7.71 -3.58
C ILE A 44 0.58 -8.36 -2.22
N LYS A 45 1.83 -8.43 -1.75
CA LYS A 45 2.17 -9.02 -0.44
C LYS A 45 1.77 -8.10 0.71
N ASP A 46 2.05 -6.82 0.59
CA ASP A 46 1.80 -5.83 1.66
C ASP A 46 0.31 -5.63 1.93
N TYR A 47 -0.54 -5.78 0.91
CA TYR A 47 -1.98 -5.61 1.00
C TYR A 47 -2.78 -6.90 0.79
N GLU A 48 -2.10 -8.06 0.82
CA GLU A 48 -2.71 -9.39 0.70
C GLU A 48 -3.69 -9.49 -0.49
N ARG A 49 -3.24 -9.04 -1.66
CA ARG A 49 -4.07 -9.00 -2.86
C ARG A 49 -4.27 -10.38 -3.43
N GLU A 50 -5.52 -10.66 -3.80
CA GLU A 50 -5.91 -11.82 -4.58
C GLU A 50 -6.68 -11.33 -5.81
N TYR A 51 -6.31 -11.85 -6.97
CA TYR A 51 -6.96 -11.56 -8.25
C TYR A 51 -7.63 -12.83 -8.76
N LYS A 52 -8.72 -12.66 -9.49
CA LYS A 52 -9.54 -13.77 -9.98
C LYS A 52 -8.75 -14.66 -10.96
N ASP A 53 -7.99 -14.04 -11.85
CA ASP A 53 -7.20 -14.69 -12.89
C ASP A 53 -6.08 -13.75 -13.37
N GLU A 54 -5.22 -14.23 -14.26
CA GLU A 54 -4.09 -13.44 -14.79
C GLU A 54 -4.55 -12.20 -15.57
N ASN A 55 -5.72 -12.24 -16.21
CA ASN A 55 -6.23 -11.07 -16.92
C ASN A 55 -6.67 -10.00 -15.92
N ASP A 56 -7.35 -10.40 -14.85
CA ASP A 56 -7.71 -9.51 -13.73
C ASP A 56 -6.45 -8.88 -13.09
N LYS A 57 -5.45 -9.70 -12.77
CA LYS A 57 -4.15 -9.24 -12.26
C LYS A 57 -3.50 -8.23 -13.21
N GLN A 58 -3.52 -8.48 -14.52
CA GLN A 58 -2.95 -7.59 -15.53
C GLN A 58 -3.68 -6.24 -15.62
N VAL A 59 -5.00 -6.23 -15.47
CA VAL A 59 -5.80 -4.99 -15.43
C VAL A 59 -5.47 -4.17 -14.19
N HIS A 60 -5.37 -4.81 -13.03
CA HIS A 60 -4.99 -4.17 -11.78
C HIS A 60 -3.53 -3.67 -11.78
N PHE A 61 -2.62 -4.40 -12.43
CA PHE A 61 -1.25 -3.93 -12.64
C PHE A 61 -1.22 -2.63 -13.45
N GLN A 62 -1.99 -2.55 -14.55
CA GLN A 62 -2.06 -1.32 -15.34
C GLN A 62 -2.61 -0.15 -14.51
N ALA A 63 -3.66 -0.38 -13.71
CA ALA A 63 -4.18 0.63 -12.79
C ALA A 63 -3.14 1.06 -11.75
N PHE A 64 -2.35 0.12 -11.23
CA PHE A 64 -1.25 0.39 -10.31
C PHE A 64 -0.18 1.29 -10.94
N VAL A 65 0.25 1.03 -12.18
CA VAL A 65 1.19 1.90 -12.90
C VAL A 65 0.66 3.31 -13.06
N GLU A 66 -0.63 3.48 -13.39
CA GLU A 66 -1.27 4.80 -13.48
C GLU A 66 -1.31 5.51 -12.12
N SER A 67 -1.51 4.76 -11.02
CA SER A 67 -1.40 5.31 -9.66
C SER A 67 0.02 5.78 -9.35
N LEU A 68 1.06 5.03 -9.73
CA LEU A 68 2.46 5.47 -9.52
C LEU A 68 2.75 6.79 -10.25
N LYS A 69 2.34 6.90 -11.53
CA LYS A 69 2.46 8.14 -12.30
C LYS A 69 1.78 9.31 -11.60
N LYS A 70 0.56 9.09 -11.09
CA LYS A 70 -0.22 10.10 -10.38
C LYS A 70 0.44 10.50 -9.07
N ILE A 71 0.96 9.53 -8.30
CA ILE A 71 1.66 9.82 -7.05
C ILE A 71 2.90 10.67 -7.32
N ASN A 72 3.74 10.29 -8.28
CA ASN A 72 4.94 11.05 -8.63
C ASN A 72 4.58 12.49 -9.00
N LYS A 73 3.62 12.67 -9.91
CA LYS A 73 3.14 14.00 -10.33
C LYS A 73 2.64 14.82 -9.13
N LEU A 74 1.78 14.25 -8.28
CA LEU A 74 1.24 14.96 -7.13
C LEU A 74 2.33 15.30 -6.10
N ASN A 75 3.35 14.45 -5.95
CA ASN A 75 4.50 14.71 -5.10
C ASN A 75 5.38 15.84 -5.64
N GLU A 76 5.57 15.92 -6.95
CA GLU A 76 6.28 17.03 -7.60
C GLU A 76 5.51 18.36 -7.44
N GLU A 77 4.18 18.34 -7.62
CA GLU A 77 3.34 19.54 -7.63
C GLU A 77 2.94 20.05 -6.24
N SER A 78 2.72 19.15 -5.28
CA SER A 78 2.22 19.50 -3.94
C SER A 78 3.32 20.13 -3.09
N THR A 79 3.01 21.10 -2.24
CA THR A 79 3.97 21.61 -1.22
C THR A 79 3.55 21.25 0.21
N SER A 80 2.35 20.70 0.38
CA SER A 80 1.70 20.50 1.68
C SER A 80 1.34 19.05 1.99
N ALA A 81 1.53 18.14 1.04
CA ALA A 81 1.23 16.72 1.20
C ALA A 81 2.27 15.86 0.49
N THR A 82 2.48 14.67 1.06
CA THR A 82 3.21 13.57 0.44
C THR A 82 2.21 12.45 0.14
N PHE A 83 2.27 11.92 -1.07
CA PHE A 83 1.47 10.82 -1.56
C PHE A 83 2.35 9.57 -1.68
N GLY A 84 1.75 8.40 -1.53
CA GLY A 84 2.44 7.12 -1.57
C GLY A 84 1.49 5.98 -1.93
N ILE A 85 2.08 4.81 -2.22
CA ILE A 85 1.34 3.57 -2.44
C ILE A 85 0.49 3.27 -1.19
N ASN A 86 -0.78 2.93 -1.41
CA ASN A 86 -1.72 2.57 -0.36
C ASN A 86 -2.66 1.47 -0.86
N LYS A 87 -3.56 0.98 -0.01
CA LYS A 87 -4.52 -0.10 -0.33
C LYS A 87 -5.54 0.21 -1.46
N PHE A 88 -5.44 1.33 -2.15
CA PHE A 88 -6.27 1.65 -3.31
C PHE A 88 -5.41 1.90 -4.55
N ALA A 89 -4.10 1.61 -4.49
CA ALA A 89 -3.16 1.92 -5.56
C ALA A 89 -3.46 1.12 -6.84
N ASP A 90 -4.03 -0.08 -6.75
CA ASP A 90 -4.39 -0.90 -7.90
C ASP A 90 -5.85 -0.76 -8.34
N TYR A 91 -6.61 0.19 -7.77
CA TYR A 91 -8.01 0.36 -8.13
C TYR A 91 -8.14 0.85 -9.57
N THR A 92 -8.92 0.11 -10.35
CA THR A 92 -9.38 0.53 -11.66
C THR A 92 -10.25 1.78 -11.56
N GLU A 93 -10.41 2.49 -12.68
CA GLU A 93 -11.27 3.67 -12.73
C GLU A 93 -12.73 3.38 -12.33
N ASP A 94 -13.24 2.20 -12.65
CA ASP A 94 -14.61 1.83 -12.29
C ASP A 94 -14.74 1.49 -10.80
N GLU A 95 -13.76 0.82 -10.20
CA GLU A 95 -13.73 0.61 -8.74
C GLU A 95 -13.63 1.93 -7.99
N ARG A 96 -12.78 2.84 -8.47
CA ARG A 96 -12.63 4.18 -7.90
C ARG A 96 -13.92 4.99 -7.97
N LYS A 97 -14.65 4.93 -9.09
CA LYS A 97 -15.98 5.57 -9.19
C LYS A 97 -16.94 5.00 -8.17
N ASN A 98 -16.87 3.69 -7.89
CA ASN A 98 -17.76 3.05 -6.93
C ASN A 98 -17.42 3.33 -5.45
N MET A 99 -16.37 4.11 -5.14
CA MET A 99 -16.03 4.57 -3.80
C MET A 99 -16.95 5.72 -3.30
N PHE A 100 -18.27 5.53 -3.39
CA PHE A 100 -19.23 6.50 -2.85
C PHE A 100 -19.50 6.21 -1.37
N GLY A 101 -18.97 7.05 -0.48
CA GLY A 101 -19.38 7.07 0.92
C GLY A 101 -20.75 7.74 1.09
N LEU A 102 -20.86 9.00 0.68
CA LEU A 102 -22.09 9.78 0.81
C LEU A 102 -23.02 9.56 -0.38
N ARG A 103 -24.22 9.01 -0.13
CA ARG A 103 -25.31 8.92 -1.11
C ARG A 103 -26.33 10.01 -0.80
N LEU A 104 -26.41 11.02 -1.67
CA LEU A 104 -27.45 12.04 -1.56
C LEU A 104 -28.80 11.44 -2.02
N PRO A 105 -29.91 11.72 -1.32
CA PRO A 105 -31.23 11.30 -1.78
C PRO A 105 -31.53 11.93 -3.14
N LYS A 106 -32.20 11.18 -4.01
CA LYS A 106 -32.73 11.74 -5.26
C LYS A 106 -33.74 12.83 -4.90
N GLN A 107 -33.57 14.01 -5.49
CA GLN A 107 -34.54 15.11 -5.42
C GLN A 107 -35.81 14.76 -6.18
#